data_AF-A0A0P1II32-F1
#
_entry.id   AF-A0A0P1II32-F1
#
_cell.length_a   1.000
_cell.length_b   1.000
_cell.length_c   1.000
_cell.angle_alpha   90.00
_cell.angle_beta   90.00
_cell.angle_gamma   90.00
#
_symmetry.space_group_name_H-M   'P 1'
#
loop_
_entity.id
_entity.type
_entity.pdbx_description
1 polymer ?
#
loop_
_entity_poly.entity_id
_entity_poly.type
_entity_poly.pdbx_seq_one_letter_code
_entity_poly.pdbx_strand_id
1 'polypeptide(L)'
;MRSEQRARRPMSYAGAADTGPCEGWQASPSNPTGGGTPPAKAPLTETFVFRCSVAEKAELRAKAEAAGVSAATLLREALGLTEARRRKPAPRVDPALVLALGRIGGNLNQVARVVNRALLIGRVDMDTLAVARQLVVIERQLTKILDEARQC
;
A
#
# COMPACT_ATOMS: atom_id res chain seq x y z
N MET A 1 -16.18 -62.24 19.74
CA MET A 1 -14.77 -62.60 20.05
C MET A 1 -13.87 -62.02 18.97
N ARG A 2 -12.77 -61.38 19.39
CA ARG A 2 -11.66 -60.92 18.55
C ARG A 2 -10.86 -62.11 18.02
N SER A 3 -10.16 -61.94 16.89
CA SER A 3 -8.78 -62.36 16.59
C SER A 3 -8.63 -62.56 15.06
N GLU A 4 -8.08 -61.60 14.31
CA GLU A 4 -6.64 -61.44 13.97
C GLU A 4 -6.19 -62.27 12.74
N GLN A 5 -5.88 -61.59 11.62
CA GLN A 5 -4.53 -61.43 11.03
C GLN A 5 -4.08 -62.65 10.20
N ARG A 6 -3.68 -62.57 8.92
CA ARG A 6 -2.62 -61.81 8.21
C ARG A 6 -2.70 -62.33 6.74
N ALA A 7 -2.17 -61.76 5.67
CA ALA A 7 -1.41 -60.58 5.28
C ALA A 7 -1.64 -60.46 3.75
N ARG A 8 -1.59 -59.29 3.13
CA ARG A 8 -0.36 -58.83 2.46
C ARG A 8 -0.53 -57.33 2.16
N ARG A 9 0.39 -56.52 2.70
CA ARG A 9 0.84 -55.30 1.99
C ARG A 9 1.96 -55.74 1.03
N PRO A 10 2.01 -55.16 -0.17
CA PRO A 10 2.99 -54.09 -0.40
C PRO A 10 2.34 -52.91 -1.17
N MET A 11 2.44 -51.67 -0.70
CA MET A 11 3.56 -50.71 -0.77
C MET A 11 3.59 -49.90 -2.08
N SER A 12 3.70 -48.58 -1.89
CA SER A 12 3.90 -47.47 -2.85
C SER A 12 2.66 -47.01 -3.62
N TYR A 13 2.37 -45.72 -3.80
CA TYR A 13 3.13 -44.48 -3.62
C TYR A 13 2.25 -43.46 -2.87
N ALA A 14 2.86 -42.64 -2.01
CA ALA A 14 2.19 -41.55 -1.30
C ALA A 14 1.52 -40.60 -2.31
N GLY A 15 0.19 -40.64 -2.34
CA GLY A 15 -0.64 -39.67 -3.02
C GLY A 15 -0.72 -38.39 -2.18
N ALA A 16 -0.74 -37.25 -2.87
CA ALA A 16 -0.70 -35.90 -2.34
C ALA A 16 -1.97 -35.52 -1.51
N ALA A 17 -2.17 -36.19 -0.37
CA ALA A 17 -3.30 -35.95 0.53
C ALA A 17 -2.95 -35.90 2.03
N ASP A 18 -1.71 -36.20 2.43
CA ASP A 18 -1.27 -36.12 3.84
C ASP A 18 -0.60 -34.77 4.17
N THR A 19 -1.27 -33.66 3.88
CA THR A 19 -0.99 -32.40 4.55
C THR A 19 -2.19 -32.02 5.39
N GLY A 20 -2.18 -32.48 6.65
CA GLY A 20 -3.07 -31.94 7.68
C GLY A 20 -2.89 -30.42 7.83
N PRO A 21 -3.86 -29.72 8.45
CA PRO A 21 -3.79 -28.27 8.60
C PRO A 21 -2.60 -27.93 9.50
N CYS A 22 -1.59 -27.26 8.94
CA CYS A 22 -0.44 -26.76 9.70
C CYS A 22 -0.90 -25.64 10.63
N GLU A 23 -1.28 -25.99 11.85
CA GLU A 23 -1.41 -25.05 12.94
C GLU A 23 -0.03 -24.44 13.26
N GLY A 24 0.03 -23.10 13.29
CA GLY A 24 1.01 -22.37 14.08
C GLY A 24 2.43 -22.25 13.53
N TRP A 25 2.63 -21.47 12.46
CA TRP A 25 3.88 -20.72 12.28
C TRP A 25 3.55 -19.23 12.21
N GLN A 26 3.48 -18.58 13.37
CA GLN A 26 3.54 -17.13 13.43
C GLN A 26 4.91 -16.70 12.87
N ALA A 27 4.90 -15.89 11.81
CA ALA A 27 6.12 -15.29 11.30
C ALA A 27 6.78 -14.44 12.40
N SER A 28 8.11 -14.53 12.50
CA SER A 28 8.88 -13.78 13.50
C SER A 28 8.64 -12.26 13.42
N PRO A 29 8.74 -11.52 14.55
CA PRO A 29 8.23 -10.14 14.68
C PRO A 29 9.07 -9.07 13.96
N SER A 30 10.13 -9.46 13.28
CA SER A 30 11.19 -8.58 12.78
C SER A 30 11.07 -8.21 11.29
N ASN A 31 9.90 -8.41 10.68
CA ASN A 31 9.64 -8.00 9.31
C ASN A 31 8.64 -6.82 9.25
N PRO A 32 9.08 -5.54 9.24
CA PRO A 32 8.18 -4.40 9.06
C PRO A 32 7.87 -4.16 7.57
N THR A 33 7.89 -5.21 6.75
CA THR A 33 7.55 -5.16 5.33
C THR A 33 6.27 -5.91 5.01
N GLY A 34 5.32 -5.89 5.95
CA GLY A 34 3.93 -5.72 5.57
C GLY A 34 3.62 -4.26 5.79
N GLY A 35 3.74 -3.43 4.75
CA GLY A 35 2.88 -2.25 4.68
C GLY A 35 1.47 -2.81 4.64
N GLY A 36 0.91 -3.10 5.82
CA GLY A 36 -0.36 -3.78 5.94
C GLY A 36 -1.31 -3.00 5.07
N THR A 37 -1.91 -3.67 4.09
CA THR A 37 -3.11 -3.17 3.46
C THR A 37 -3.95 -2.70 4.64
N PRO A 38 -4.25 -1.39 4.79
CA PRO A 38 -5.08 -0.95 5.89
C PRO A 38 -6.29 -1.88 5.88
N PRO A 39 -6.69 -2.45 7.04
CA PRO A 39 -7.70 -3.50 7.08
C PRO A 39 -8.83 -3.06 6.17
N ALA A 40 -9.06 -3.83 5.10
CA ALA A 40 -10.01 -3.43 4.08
C ALA A 40 -11.30 -3.14 4.82
N LYS A 41 -11.72 -1.86 4.86
CA LYS A 41 -12.94 -1.47 5.56
C LYS A 41 -14.02 -2.41 5.07
N ALA A 42 -14.72 -3.06 6.01
CA ALA A 42 -15.75 -4.03 5.67
C ALA A 42 -16.64 -3.43 4.57
N PRO A 43 -16.88 -4.16 3.47
CA PRO A 43 -17.59 -3.61 2.33
C PRO A 43 -19.00 -3.22 2.78
N LEU A 44 -19.45 -2.04 2.34
CA LEU A 44 -20.82 -1.59 2.53
C LEU A 44 -21.73 -2.42 1.61
N THR A 45 -22.51 -3.32 2.18
CA THR A 45 -23.36 -4.27 1.42
C THR A 45 -24.78 -3.76 1.19
N GLU A 46 -25.30 -2.94 2.10
CA GLU A 46 -26.67 -2.44 2.05
C GLU A 46 -26.79 -1.17 1.18
N THR A 47 -27.86 -1.09 0.38
CA THR A 47 -28.12 0.03 -0.53
C THR A 47 -29.32 0.87 -0.06
N PHE A 48 -29.14 2.19 -0.03
CA PHE A 48 -30.21 3.15 0.27
C PHE A 48 -30.65 3.87 -1.02
N VAL A 49 -31.92 3.71 -1.41
CA VAL A 49 -32.49 4.34 -2.60
C VAL A 49 -33.49 5.42 -2.18
N PHE A 50 -33.32 6.65 -2.66
CA PHE A 50 -34.28 7.73 -2.46
C PHE A 50 -34.77 8.27 -3.81
N ARG A 51 -36.04 8.66 -3.86
CA ARG A 51 -36.61 9.36 -5.03
C ARG A 51 -36.28 10.84 -4.89
N CYS A 52 -35.80 11.45 -5.97
CA CYS A 52 -35.56 12.88 -6.06
C CYS A 52 -35.92 13.37 -7.46
N SER A 53 -36.19 14.67 -7.54
CA SER A 53 -36.32 15.40 -8.79
C SER A 53 -34.96 15.51 -9.51
N VAL A 54 -35.01 15.87 -10.79
CA VAL A 54 -33.79 16.09 -11.60
C VAL A 54 -32.94 17.23 -11.03
N ALA A 55 -33.58 18.29 -10.53
CA ALA A 55 -32.92 19.45 -9.94
C ALA A 55 -32.16 19.09 -8.66
N GLU A 56 -32.83 18.39 -7.72
CA GLU A 56 -32.20 17.95 -6.46
C GLU A 56 -31.01 17.02 -6.72
N LYS A 57 -31.11 16.14 -7.72
CA LYS A 57 -30.00 15.26 -8.13
C LYS A 57 -28.80 16.06 -8.67
N ALA A 58 -29.05 17.12 -9.43
CA ALA A 58 -28.00 17.98 -9.96
C ALA A 58 -27.31 18.76 -8.84
N GLU A 59 -28.08 19.33 -7.90
CA GLU A 59 -27.54 20.04 -6.74
C GLU A 59 -26.70 19.13 -5.84
N LEU A 60 -27.15 17.89 -5.59
CA LEU A 60 -26.40 16.93 -4.79
C LEU A 60 -25.03 16.62 -5.43
N ARG A 61 -25.00 16.44 -6.76
CA ARG A 61 -23.75 16.21 -7.50
C ARG A 61 -22.83 17.41 -7.43
N ALA A 62 -23.34 18.61 -7.65
CA ALA A 62 -22.56 19.84 -7.55
C ALA A 62 -21.95 20.04 -6.16
N LYS A 63 -22.72 19.77 -5.09
CA LYS A 63 -22.22 19.82 -3.70
C LYS A 63 -21.12 18.79 -3.44
N ALA A 64 -21.26 17.58 -3.98
CA ALA A 64 -20.26 16.53 -3.85
C ALA A 64 -18.96 16.88 -4.58
N GLU A 65 -19.06 17.40 -5.80
CA GLU A 65 -17.92 17.87 -6.60
C GLU A 65 -17.19 19.03 -5.94
N ALA A 66 -17.92 20.04 -5.46
CA ALA A 66 -17.34 21.17 -4.73
C ALA A 66 -16.58 20.74 -3.47
N ALA A 67 -17.08 19.71 -2.78
CA ALA A 67 -16.43 19.13 -1.61
C ALA A 67 -15.31 18.12 -1.96
N GLY A 68 -15.14 17.75 -3.24
CA GLY A 68 -14.14 16.79 -3.70
C GLY A 68 -14.37 15.36 -3.21
N VAL A 69 -15.61 15.00 -2.90
CA VAL A 69 -16.01 13.69 -2.35
C VAL A 69 -17.13 13.07 -3.19
N SER A 70 -17.36 11.76 -3.05
CA SER A 70 -18.51 11.13 -3.73
C SER A 70 -19.83 11.55 -3.08
N ALA A 71 -20.93 11.52 -3.83
CA ALA A 71 -22.26 11.82 -3.29
C ALA A 71 -22.63 10.90 -2.11
N ALA A 72 -22.24 9.62 -2.15
CA ALA A 72 -22.45 8.68 -1.05
C ALA A 72 -21.64 9.07 0.19
N THR A 73 -20.39 9.53 0.01
CA THR A 73 -19.56 10.04 1.10
C THR A 73 -20.16 11.29 1.72
N LEU A 74 -20.63 12.23 0.89
CA LEU A 74 -21.27 13.47 1.35
C LEU A 74 -22.52 13.18 2.20
N LEU A 75 -23.37 12.24 1.76
CA LEU A 75 -24.56 11.85 2.52
C LEU A 75 -24.20 11.16 3.84
N ARG A 76 -23.18 10.29 3.85
CA ARG A 76 -22.72 9.63 5.07
C ARG A 76 -22.08 10.61 6.06
N GLU A 77 -21.40 11.64 5.56
CA GLU A 77 -20.87 12.75 6.38
C GLU A 77 -22.02 13.58 6.97
N ALA A 78 -23.05 13.90 6.19
CA ALA A 78 -24.23 14.61 6.67
C ALA A 78 -25.00 13.84 7.77
N LEU A 79 -24.96 12.50 7.73
CA LEU A 79 -25.52 11.63 8.78
C LEU A 79 -24.58 11.42 9.98
N GLY A 80 -23.39 12.03 9.99
CA GLY A 80 -22.39 11.87 11.05
C GLY A 80 -21.72 10.49 11.09
N LEU A 81 -21.86 9.67 10.04
CA LEU A 81 -21.36 8.30 9.99
C LEU A 81 -19.88 8.21 9.58
N THR A 82 -19.35 9.27 8.97
CA THR A 82 -17.96 9.31 8.48
C THR A 82 -17.43 10.73 8.43
N GLU A 83 -16.16 10.93 8.78
CA GLU A 83 -15.41 12.12 8.37
C GLU A 83 -14.79 11.88 6.99
N ALA A 84 -15.20 12.67 6.00
CA ALA A 84 -14.65 12.53 4.66
C ALA A 84 -13.23 13.08 4.63
N ARG A 85 -12.25 12.23 4.31
CA ARG A 85 -10.88 12.67 4.03
C ARG A 85 -10.88 13.44 2.70
N ARG A 86 -11.06 14.76 2.80
CA ARG A 86 -11.00 15.66 1.64
C ARG A 86 -9.60 15.60 1.03
N ARG A 87 -9.50 15.47 -0.29
CA ARG A 87 -8.21 15.51 -0.98
C ARG A 87 -7.61 16.89 -0.71
N LYS A 88 -6.35 16.92 -0.26
CA LYS A 88 -5.61 18.18 -0.21
C LYS A 88 -5.61 18.75 -1.63
N PRO A 89 -5.90 20.05 -1.81
CA PRO A 89 -5.80 20.66 -3.12
C PRO A 89 -4.42 20.38 -3.69
N ALA A 90 -4.35 20.05 -4.98
CA ALA A 90 -3.08 19.82 -5.63
C ALA A 90 -2.18 21.05 -5.38
N PRO A 91 -0.90 20.85 -5.07
CA PRO A 91 0.02 21.97 -4.90
C PRO A 91 -0.04 22.87 -6.14
N ARG A 92 -0.05 24.20 -5.95
CA ARG A 92 -0.06 25.19 -7.04
C ARG A 92 1.26 25.27 -7.81
N VAL A 93 2.15 24.30 -7.59
CA VAL A 93 3.50 24.23 -8.13
C VAL A 93 3.43 23.46 -9.44
N ASP A 94 4.35 23.76 -10.37
CA ASP A 94 4.48 23.04 -11.64
C ASP A 94 4.47 21.51 -11.40
N PRO A 95 3.53 20.76 -12.00
CA PRO A 95 3.47 19.30 -11.92
C PRO A 95 4.76 18.60 -12.34
N ALA A 96 5.53 19.17 -13.28
CA ALA A 96 6.80 18.61 -13.71
C ALA A 96 7.84 18.62 -12.58
N LEU A 97 7.90 19.70 -11.79
CA LEU A 97 8.76 19.83 -10.62
C LEU A 97 8.38 18.81 -9.54
N VAL A 98 7.08 18.65 -9.27
CA VAL A 98 6.57 17.68 -8.29
C VAL A 98 6.93 16.25 -8.70
N LEU A 99 6.80 15.92 -9.99
CA LEU A 99 7.18 14.61 -10.51
C LEU A 99 8.69 14.36 -10.41
N ALA A 100 9.51 15.36 -10.75
CA ALA A 100 10.96 15.25 -10.68
C ALA A 100 11.43 15.02 -9.23
N LEU A 101 10.86 15.75 -8.26
CA LEU A 101 11.12 15.54 -6.83
C LEU A 101 10.65 14.15 -6.37
N GLY A 102 9.48 13.70 -6.84
CA GLY A 102 8.97 12.36 -6.55
C GLY A 102 9.90 11.24 -7.01
N ARG A 103 10.53 11.39 -8.20
CA ARG A 103 11.54 10.44 -8.70
C ARG A 103 12.78 10.39 -7.81
N ILE A 104 13.29 11.56 -7.39
CA ILE A 104 14.42 11.64 -6.45
C ILE A 104 14.09 10.96 -5.12
N GLY A 105 12.91 11.24 -4.55
CA GLY A 105 12.45 10.60 -3.32
C GLY A 105 12.33 9.08 -3.47
N GLY A 106 11.86 8.60 -4.64
CA GLY A 106 11.83 7.19 -5.00
C GLY A 106 13.20 6.52 -4.95
N ASN A 107 14.22 7.16 -5.56
CA ASN A 107 15.60 6.67 -5.57
C ASN A 107 16.20 6.62 -4.17
N LEU A 108 16.03 7.68 -3.37
CA LEU A 108 16.50 7.71 -1.98
C LEU A 108 15.84 6.61 -1.14
N ASN A 109 14.54 6.38 -1.33
CA ASN A 109 13.83 5.32 -0.65
C ASN A 109 14.29 3.91 -1.08
N GLN A 110 14.80 3.73 -2.31
CA GLN A 110 15.43 2.47 -2.72
C GLN A 110 16.76 2.26 -2.00
N VAL A 111 17.61 3.30 -1.93
CA VAL A 111 18.88 3.26 -1.18
C VAL A 111 18.62 2.92 0.29
N ALA A 112 17.69 3.64 0.92
CA ALA A 112 17.32 3.40 2.32
C ALA A 112 16.82 1.97 2.55
N ARG A 113 15.99 1.43 1.65
CA ARG A 113 15.51 0.05 1.75
C ARG A 113 16.64 -0.98 1.66
N VAL A 114 17.59 -0.79 0.75
CA VAL A 114 18.73 -1.71 0.61
C VAL A 114 19.61 -1.67 1.86
N VAL A 115 19.93 -0.47 2.35
CA VAL A 115 20.75 -0.28 3.56
C VAL A 115 20.06 -0.86 4.79
N ASN A 116 18.79 -0.53 5.02
CA ASN A 116 18.04 -1.05 6.15
C ASN A 116 17.90 -2.56 6.11
N ARG A 117 17.67 -3.15 4.91
CA ARG A 117 17.60 -4.60 4.76
C ARG A 117 18.93 -5.27 5.06
N ALA A 118 20.05 -4.69 4.63
CA ALA A 118 21.39 -5.20 4.91
C ALA A 118 21.72 -5.14 6.40
N LEU A 119 21.38 -4.02 7.08
CA LEU A 119 21.52 -3.88 8.53
C LEU A 119 20.66 -4.89 9.29
N LEU A 120 19.41 -5.10 8.86
CA LEU A 120 18.48 -6.04 9.50
C LEU A 120 18.99 -7.49 9.48
N ILE A 121 19.67 -7.90 8.40
CA ILE A 121 20.25 -9.24 8.27
C ILE A 121 21.69 -9.32 8.81
N GLY A 122 22.20 -8.27 9.45
CA GLY A 122 23.55 -8.22 10.02
C GLY A 122 24.68 -8.24 8.99
N ARG A 123 24.40 -7.88 7.72
CA ARG A 123 25.42 -7.85 6.67
C ARG A 123 26.29 -6.61 6.80
N VAL A 124 27.56 -6.81 7.14
CA VAL A 124 28.55 -5.74 7.30
C VAL A 124 29.27 -5.39 5.99
N ASP A 125 29.30 -6.33 5.03
CA ASP A 125 29.96 -6.19 3.73
C ASP A 125 29.04 -5.49 2.70
N MET A 126 28.63 -4.25 2.99
CA MET A 126 27.98 -3.39 2.02
C MET A 126 29.01 -2.52 1.30
N ASP A 127 28.81 -2.33 0.00
CA ASP A 127 29.57 -1.38 -0.79
C ASP A 127 29.14 0.06 -0.46
N THR A 128 29.72 0.59 0.62
CA THR A 128 29.48 1.94 1.12
C THR A 128 29.90 3.01 0.12
N LEU A 129 30.88 2.72 -0.75
CA LEU A 129 31.32 3.61 -1.82
C LEU A 129 30.26 3.71 -2.92
N ALA A 130 29.63 2.59 -3.30
CA ALA A 130 28.51 2.60 -4.24
C ALA A 130 27.31 3.37 -3.67
N VAL A 131 26.99 3.20 -2.40
CA VAL A 131 25.92 3.97 -1.72
C VAL A 131 26.24 5.46 -1.72
N ALA A 132 27.45 5.85 -1.31
CA ALA A 132 27.89 7.25 -1.32
C ALA A 132 27.83 7.86 -2.73
N ARG A 133 28.24 7.11 -3.76
CA ARG A 133 28.15 7.55 -5.15
C ARG A 133 26.70 7.82 -5.56
N GLN A 134 25.76 6.95 -5.21
CA GLN A 134 24.34 7.15 -5.51
C GLN A 134 23.78 8.40 -4.80
N LEU A 135 24.18 8.64 -3.55
CA LEU A 135 23.77 9.84 -2.80
C LEU A 135 24.28 11.13 -3.46
N VAL A 136 25.53 11.16 -3.92
CA VAL A 136 26.09 12.30 -4.66
C VAL A 136 25.35 12.54 -5.98
N VAL A 137 24.97 11.47 -6.69
CA VAL A 137 24.16 11.60 -7.92
C VAL A 137 22.80 12.23 -7.61
N ILE A 138 22.15 11.76 -6.54
CA ILE A 138 20.86 12.31 -6.08
C ILE A 138 20.99 13.80 -5.72
N GLU A 139 22.04 14.18 -4.99
CA GLU A 139 22.31 15.58 -4.62
C GLU A 139 22.49 16.48 -5.85
N ARG A 140 23.25 16.03 -6.86
CA ARG A 140 23.42 16.76 -8.12
C ARG A 140 22.11 16.91 -8.89
N GLN A 141 21.29 15.86 -8.94
CA GLN A 141 19.96 15.93 -9.56
C GLN A 141 19.05 16.91 -8.84
N LEU A 142 19.07 16.92 -7.50
CA LEU A 142 18.30 17.85 -6.70
C LEU A 142 18.75 19.30 -6.93
N THR A 143 20.06 19.55 -6.98
CA THR A 143 20.62 20.87 -7.28
C THR A 143 20.14 21.38 -8.64
N LYS A 144 20.14 20.52 -9.66
CA LYS A 144 19.63 20.87 -10.99
C LYS A 144 18.16 21.29 -10.95
N ILE A 145 17.30 20.55 -10.24
CA ILE A 145 15.88 20.88 -10.09
C ILE A 145 15.71 22.21 -9.35
N LEU A 146 16.53 22.49 -8.33
CA LEU A 146 16.50 23.76 -7.60
C LEU A 146 16.91 24.94 -8.48
N ASP A 147 17.90 24.75 -9.36
CA ASP A 147 18.33 25.78 -10.31
C ASP A 147 17.25 26.04 -11.37
N GLU A 148 16.63 25.00 -11.91
CA GLU A 148 15.47 25.10 -12.82
C GLU A 148 14.31 25.85 -12.14
N ALA A 149 14.02 25.55 -10.87
CA ALA A 149 12.96 26.21 -10.11
C ALA A 149 13.24 27.69 -9.78
N ARG A 150 14.51 28.10 -9.73
CA ARG A 150 14.92 29.50 -9.47
C ARG A 150 14.89 30.37 -10.72
N GLN A 151 14.90 29.74 -11.91
CA GLN A 151 14.86 30.43 -13.20
C GLN A 151 13.43 30.71 -13.70
N CYS A 152 12.43 30.11 -13.04
CA CYS A 152 10.99 30.31 -13.26
C CYS A 152 10.42 31.37 -12.30
#